data_AF-A0A1I9XSZ9-F1
#
_entry.id   AF-A0A1I9XSZ9-F1
#
_cell.length_a   1.000
_cell.length_b   1.000
_cell.length_c   1.000
_cell.angle_alpha   90.00
_cell.angle_beta   90.00
_cell.angle_gamma   90.00
#
_symmetry.space_group_name_H-M   'P 1'
#
loop_
_entity.id
_entity.type
_entity.pdbx_description
1 polymer ?
#
loop_
_entity_poly.entity_id
_entity_poly.type
_entity_poly.pdbx_seq_one_letter_code
_entity_poly.pdbx_strand_id
1 'polypeptide(L)'
;MSIHAKLKKLEDKAMLKGEHAVAAAAAHLLQEIDAVDRQINLVGALHEVGYLQNSLKPYWNEFRADEPAWIERCLARLVVADHDYWALASLLGCDGPTTVGLAKGKGFKPAATRRYARFDKPDVQVETLYLTGMGKVLHPILEIGYDSRNMSNVDVGRARALSLDNKPDHTQWQPGEPLGAGGLSLSMQAKLPHGAWRSVWTAFNP
;
A
#
# COMPACT_ATOMS: atom_id res chain seq x y z
N MET A 1 27.46 5.17 -10.40
CA MET A 1 27.53 3.81 -9.82
C MET A 1 26.36 3.02 -10.37
N SER A 2 26.60 1.87 -11.01
CA SER A 2 25.54 1.03 -11.58
C SER A 2 24.60 0.50 -10.51
N ILE A 3 23.36 0.20 -10.89
CA ILE A 3 22.37 -0.41 -9.98
C ILE A 3 22.89 -1.74 -9.41
N HIS A 4 23.59 -2.55 -10.21
CA HIS A 4 24.28 -3.76 -9.77
C HIS A 4 25.22 -3.51 -8.57
N ALA A 5 26.12 -2.52 -8.67
CA ALA A 5 27.06 -2.22 -7.60
C ALA A 5 26.35 -1.67 -6.34
N LYS A 6 25.28 -0.87 -6.52
CA LYS A 6 24.45 -0.39 -5.40
C LYS A 6 23.77 -1.55 -4.67
N LEU A 7 23.18 -2.49 -5.42
CA LEU A 7 22.48 -3.66 -4.87
C LEU A 7 23.44 -4.59 -4.14
N LYS A 8 24.62 -4.87 -4.70
CA LYS A 8 25.61 -5.71 -4.01
C LYS A 8 26.08 -5.09 -2.69
N LYS A 9 26.36 -3.78 -2.70
CA LYS A 9 26.70 -3.05 -1.48
C LYS A 9 25.55 -3.04 -0.47
N LEU A 10 24.30 -2.96 -0.92
CA LEU A 10 23.13 -3.03 -0.06
C LEU A 10 22.98 -4.40 0.57
N GLU A 11 23.13 -5.48 -0.21
CA GLU A 11 23.09 -6.87 0.25
C GLU A 11 24.10 -7.10 1.38
N ASP A 12 25.37 -6.77 1.14
CA ASP A 12 26.45 -6.98 2.10
C ASP A 12 26.21 -6.16 3.38
N LYS A 13 25.76 -4.91 3.25
CA LYS A 13 25.44 -4.04 4.38
C LYS A 13 24.24 -4.56 5.17
N ALA A 14 23.19 -5.03 4.50
CA ALA A 14 21.98 -5.55 5.13
C ALA A 14 22.29 -6.83 5.91
N MET A 15 23.13 -7.72 5.36
CA MET A 15 23.61 -8.91 6.08
C MET A 15 24.34 -8.55 7.37
N LEU A 16 25.26 -7.58 7.33
CA LEU A 16 26.00 -7.12 8.52
C LEU A 16 25.10 -6.53 9.61
N LYS A 17 23.94 -5.98 9.23
CA LYS A 17 22.97 -5.39 10.16
C LYS A 17 21.89 -6.35 10.63
N GLY A 18 21.88 -7.60 10.15
CA GLY A 18 20.79 -8.55 10.41
C GLY A 18 19.47 -8.21 9.69
N GLU A 19 19.51 -7.33 8.67
CA GLU A 19 18.36 -6.96 7.83
C GLU A 19 18.13 -8.04 6.76
N HIS A 20 17.89 -9.30 7.18
CA HIS A 20 17.91 -10.47 6.30
C HIS A 20 16.90 -10.39 5.14
N ALA A 21 15.73 -9.79 5.36
CA ALA A 21 14.74 -9.58 4.30
C ALA A 21 15.26 -8.66 3.18
N VAL A 22 15.98 -7.59 3.54
CA VAL A 22 16.60 -6.66 2.57
C VAL A 22 17.74 -7.35 1.85
N ALA A 23 18.58 -8.10 2.57
CA ALA A 23 19.67 -8.86 1.96
C ALA A 23 19.16 -9.87 0.93
N ALA A 24 18.15 -10.66 1.29
CA ALA A 24 17.54 -11.64 0.39
C ALA A 24 16.88 -10.95 -0.83
N ALA A 25 16.13 -9.87 -0.61
CA ALA A 25 15.51 -9.13 -1.72
C ALA A 25 16.55 -8.53 -2.68
N ALA A 26 17.66 -7.98 -2.16
CA ALA A 26 18.75 -7.45 -2.96
C ALA A 26 19.47 -8.56 -3.76
N ALA A 27 19.77 -9.69 -3.12
CA ALA A 27 20.39 -10.85 -3.77
C ALA A 27 19.49 -11.44 -4.87
N HIS A 28 18.18 -11.53 -4.62
CA HIS A 28 17.23 -12.01 -5.62
C HIS A 28 17.13 -11.05 -6.81
N LEU A 29 17.10 -9.73 -6.58
CA LEU A 29 17.05 -8.74 -7.65
C LEU A 29 18.33 -8.75 -8.49
N LEU A 30 19.50 -9.00 -7.89
CA LEU A 30 20.77 -9.11 -8.62
C LEU A 30 20.79 -10.21 -9.69
N GLN A 31 19.98 -11.27 -9.53
CA GLN A 31 19.89 -12.33 -10.53
C GLN A 31 19.11 -11.91 -11.78
N GLU A 32 18.19 -10.96 -11.65
CA GLU A 32 17.31 -10.51 -12.73
C GLU A 32 16.80 -9.09 -12.42
N ILE A 33 17.58 -8.08 -12.82
CA ILE A 33 17.34 -6.68 -12.41
C ILE A 33 16.04 -6.12 -12.96
N ASP A 34 15.64 -6.56 -14.14
CA ASP A 34 14.45 -6.04 -14.82
C ASP A 34 13.14 -6.70 -14.33
N ALA A 35 13.23 -7.66 -13.40
CA ALA A 35 12.07 -8.30 -12.81
C ALA A 35 11.35 -7.35 -11.84
N VAL A 36 10.26 -6.74 -12.30
CA VAL A 36 9.43 -5.78 -11.53
C VAL A 36 9.01 -6.33 -10.17
N ASP A 37 8.66 -7.61 -10.06
CA ASP A 37 8.30 -8.19 -8.76
C ASP A 37 9.45 -8.20 -7.76
N ARG A 38 10.68 -8.44 -8.24
CA ARG A 38 11.87 -8.41 -7.39
C ARG A 38 12.21 -6.97 -6.99
N GLN A 39 11.96 -6.00 -7.87
CA GLN A 39 12.08 -4.57 -7.56
C GLN A 39 11.07 -4.15 -6.48
N ILE A 40 9.79 -4.55 -6.61
CA ILE A 40 8.73 -4.34 -5.62
C ILE A 40 9.12 -4.98 -4.27
N ASN A 41 9.62 -6.22 -4.28
CA ASN A 41 10.06 -6.90 -3.07
C ASN A 41 11.17 -6.12 -2.35
N LEU A 42 12.15 -5.60 -3.10
CA LEU A 42 13.23 -4.79 -2.52
C LEU A 42 12.71 -3.50 -1.88
N VAL A 43 11.86 -2.75 -2.60
CA VAL A 43 11.29 -1.50 -2.09
C VAL A 43 10.46 -1.76 -0.83
N GLY A 44 9.63 -2.81 -0.85
CA GLY A 44 8.84 -3.23 0.30
C GLY A 44 9.68 -3.65 1.50
N ALA A 45 10.73 -4.46 1.28
CA ALA A 45 11.63 -4.91 2.34
C ALA A 45 12.41 -3.75 2.98
N LEU A 46 12.89 -2.79 2.18
CA LEU A 46 13.56 -1.58 2.68
C LEU A 46 12.63 -0.79 3.61
N HIS A 47 11.38 -0.59 3.19
CA HIS A 47 10.39 0.10 4.00
C HIS A 47 10.06 -0.69 5.29
N GLU A 48 9.93 -2.01 5.20
CA GLU A 48 9.64 -2.88 6.35
C GLU A 48 10.67 -2.75 7.47
N VAL A 49 11.96 -2.68 7.14
CA VAL A 49 13.04 -2.51 8.13
C VAL A 49 13.28 -1.03 8.50
N GLY A 50 12.37 -0.13 8.12
CA GLY A 50 12.36 1.25 8.59
C GLY A 50 13.21 2.23 7.78
N TYR A 51 13.59 1.91 6.54
CA TYR A 51 14.33 2.87 5.71
C TYR A 51 13.46 4.10 5.44
N LEU A 52 14.07 5.27 5.66
CA LEU A 52 13.46 6.57 5.43
C LEU A 52 13.17 6.80 3.95
N GLN A 53 12.20 7.68 3.67
CA GLN A 53 11.85 8.10 2.31
C GLN A 53 13.08 8.53 1.49
N ASN A 54 14.02 9.26 2.09
CA ASN A 54 15.24 9.71 1.39
C ASN A 54 16.17 8.54 1.00
N SER A 55 16.11 7.41 1.71
CA SER A 55 16.82 6.19 1.37
C SER A 55 16.09 5.34 0.33
N LEU A 56 14.77 5.47 0.22
CA LEU A 56 13.93 4.78 -0.78
C LEU A 56 13.95 5.48 -2.14
N LYS A 57 13.99 6.83 -2.16
CA LYS A 57 13.96 7.67 -3.37
C LYS A 57 14.88 7.19 -4.51
N PRO A 58 16.15 6.80 -4.26
CA PRO A 58 17.03 6.32 -5.33
C PRO A 58 16.49 5.08 -6.05
N TYR A 59 15.79 4.19 -5.34
CA TYR A 59 15.19 2.98 -5.91
C TYR A 59 13.87 3.30 -6.60
N TRP A 60 13.06 4.21 -6.04
CA TRP A 60 11.84 4.67 -6.70
C TRP A 60 12.14 5.31 -8.06
N ASN A 61 13.13 6.21 -8.12
CA ASN A 61 13.51 6.86 -9.36
C ASN A 61 14.04 5.89 -10.42
N GLU A 62 14.69 4.80 -9.99
CA GLU A 62 15.25 3.79 -10.89
C GLU A 62 14.16 2.83 -11.41
N PHE A 63 13.28 2.35 -10.52
CA PHE A 63 12.36 1.25 -10.82
C PHE A 63 10.98 1.71 -11.32
N ARG A 64 10.57 2.94 -11.01
CA ARG A 64 9.23 3.48 -11.34
C ARG A 64 9.25 4.40 -12.55
N ALA A 65 10.06 4.08 -13.56
CA ALA A 65 10.10 4.85 -14.80
C ALA A 65 8.72 4.90 -15.48
N ASP A 66 8.00 3.78 -15.47
CA ASP A 66 6.58 3.68 -15.80
C ASP A 66 5.78 3.47 -14.51
N GLU A 67 5.41 4.58 -13.86
CA GLU A 67 4.66 4.53 -12.60
C GLU A 67 3.28 3.87 -12.73
N PRO A 68 2.46 4.13 -13.78
CA PRO A 68 1.22 3.40 -13.99
C PRO A 68 1.42 1.88 -14.04
N ALA A 69 2.39 1.38 -14.80
CA ALA A 69 2.68 -0.06 -14.85
C ALA A 69 3.14 -0.61 -13.50
N TRP A 70 3.94 0.15 -12.76
CA TRP A 70 4.35 -0.20 -11.39
C TRP A 70 3.16 -0.33 -10.44
N ILE A 71 2.26 0.66 -10.44
CA ILE A 71 1.04 0.67 -9.64
C ILE A 71 0.18 -0.54 -10.01
N GLU A 72 -0.03 -0.78 -11.30
CA GLU A 72 -0.83 -1.91 -11.76
C GLU A 72 -0.26 -3.25 -11.29
N ARG A 73 1.07 -3.42 -11.32
CA ARG A 73 1.71 -4.64 -10.84
C ARG A 73 1.54 -4.83 -9.34
N CYS A 74 1.69 -3.76 -8.55
CA CYS A 74 1.45 -3.77 -7.11
C CYS A 74 0.00 -4.16 -6.81
N LEU A 75 -0.98 -3.53 -7.48
CA LEU A 75 -2.40 -3.84 -7.32
C LEU A 75 -2.73 -5.27 -7.74
N ALA A 76 -2.15 -5.77 -8.82
CA ALA A 76 -2.35 -7.16 -9.27
C ALA A 76 -1.89 -8.18 -8.22
N ARG A 77 -0.75 -7.94 -7.56
CA ARG A 77 -0.28 -8.76 -6.43
C ARG A 77 -1.25 -8.69 -5.26
N LEU A 78 -1.74 -7.49 -4.95
CA LEU A 78 -2.71 -7.28 -3.89
C LEU A 78 -4.06 -7.98 -4.19
N VAL A 79 -4.52 -8.06 -5.43
CA VAL A 79 -5.77 -8.79 -5.74
C VAL A 79 -5.68 -10.27 -5.37
N VAL A 80 -4.51 -10.91 -5.53
CA VAL A 80 -4.35 -12.36 -5.33
C VAL A 80 -3.77 -12.76 -3.97
N ALA A 81 -3.16 -11.83 -3.23
CA ALA A 81 -2.51 -12.09 -1.95
C ALA A 81 -2.95 -11.11 -0.86
N ASP A 82 -3.58 -11.66 0.18
CA ASP A 82 -4.07 -10.89 1.33
C ASP A 82 -2.97 -10.38 2.25
N HIS A 83 -1.76 -10.94 2.16
CA HIS A 83 -0.64 -10.65 3.05
C HIS A 83 0.60 -10.06 2.36
N ASP A 84 0.46 -9.51 1.16
CA ASP A 84 1.57 -8.92 0.42
C ASP A 84 1.90 -7.48 0.87
N TYR A 85 2.52 -7.38 2.04
CA TYR A 85 2.97 -6.09 2.60
C TYR A 85 3.94 -5.36 1.67
N TRP A 86 4.80 -6.07 0.94
CA TRP A 86 5.80 -5.45 0.08
C TRP A 86 5.17 -4.79 -1.15
N ALA A 87 4.15 -5.41 -1.74
CA ALA A 87 3.35 -4.77 -2.79
C ALA A 87 2.60 -3.53 -2.24
N LEU A 88 2.04 -3.62 -1.03
CA LEU A 88 1.36 -2.49 -0.40
C LEU A 88 2.31 -1.32 -0.15
N ALA A 89 3.42 -1.55 0.55
CA ALA A 89 4.42 -0.52 0.84
C ALA A 89 5.04 0.08 -0.43
N SER A 90 5.10 -0.69 -1.52
CA SER A 90 5.59 -0.23 -2.82
C SER A 90 4.67 0.75 -3.52
N LEU A 91 3.44 0.97 -3.06
CA LEU A 91 2.56 2.05 -3.53
C LEU A 91 2.90 3.41 -2.91
N LEU A 92 3.68 3.46 -1.83
CA LEU A 92 4.08 4.72 -1.20
C LEU A 92 4.89 5.59 -2.16
N GLY A 93 4.58 6.88 -2.21
CA GLY A 93 5.21 7.87 -3.06
C GLY A 93 4.69 7.92 -4.50
N CYS A 94 3.86 6.96 -4.93
CA CYS A 94 3.18 7.03 -6.23
C CYS A 94 2.04 8.06 -6.23
N ASP A 95 1.58 8.50 -7.40
CA ASP A 95 0.43 9.39 -7.54
C ASP A 95 -0.86 8.71 -7.03
N GLY A 96 -1.50 9.35 -6.06
CA GLY A 96 -2.68 8.85 -5.36
C GLY A 96 -3.93 8.77 -6.24
N PRO A 97 -4.32 9.85 -6.94
CA PRO A 97 -5.43 9.81 -7.89
C PRO A 97 -5.26 8.71 -8.96
N THR A 98 -4.06 8.56 -9.51
CA THR A 98 -3.74 7.47 -10.46
C THR A 98 -3.86 6.10 -9.80
N THR A 99 -3.35 5.95 -8.57
CA THR A 99 -3.46 4.70 -7.81
C THR A 99 -4.93 4.31 -7.58
N VAL A 100 -5.78 5.26 -7.19
CA VAL A 100 -7.21 5.05 -7.01
C VAL A 100 -7.90 4.70 -8.33
N GLY A 101 -7.56 5.41 -9.42
CA GLY A 101 -8.09 5.13 -10.76
C GLY A 101 -7.75 3.73 -11.24
N LEU A 102 -6.49 3.30 -11.11
CA LEU A 102 -6.03 1.97 -11.49
C LEU A 102 -6.62 0.87 -10.59
N ALA A 103 -6.77 1.12 -9.29
CA ALA A 103 -7.46 0.20 -8.39
C ALA A 103 -8.92 -0.02 -8.83
N LYS A 104 -9.62 1.05 -9.20
CA LYS A 104 -10.97 0.95 -9.80
C LYS A 104 -10.97 0.14 -11.09
N GLY A 105 -9.97 0.34 -11.95
CA GLY A 105 -9.76 -0.46 -13.16
C GLY A 105 -9.53 -1.96 -12.90
N LYS A 106 -8.97 -2.33 -11.73
CA LYS A 106 -8.84 -3.72 -11.27
C LYS A 106 -10.09 -4.26 -10.55
N GLY A 107 -11.20 -3.52 -10.58
CA GLY A 107 -12.49 -3.95 -10.04
C GLY A 107 -12.81 -3.46 -8.63
N PHE A 108 -11.89 -2.73 -7.98
CA PHE A 108 -12.21 -2.09 -6.70
C PHE A 108 -13.29 -1.02 -6.86
N LYS A 109 -14.12 -0.86 -5.84
CA LYS A 109 -15.23 0.08 -5.80
C LYS A 109 -15.02 1.03 -4.62
N PRO A 110 -15.37 2.32 -4.77
CA PRO A 110 -15.26 3.26 -3.67
C PRO A 110 -16.24 2.88 -2.56
N ALA A 111 -15.72 2.83 -1.34
CA ALA A 111 -16.50 2.77 -0.13
C ALA A 111 -16.65 4.18 0.45
N ALA A 112 -15.58 4.75 0.99
CA ALA A 112 -15.62 6.03 1.69
C ALA A 112 -14.40 6.90 1.40
N THR A 113 -14.56 8.20 1.61
CA THR A 113 -13.49 9.18 1.55
C THR A 113 -13.40 9.87 2.90
N ARG A 114 -12.22 9.83 3.53
CA ARG A 114 -11.97 10.52 4.81
C ARG A 114 -10.76 11.44 4.71
N ARG A 115 -10.67 12.38 5.63
CA ARG A 115 -9.54 13.32 5.73
C ARG A 115 -9.00 13.35 7.15
N TYR A 116 -7.69 13.36 7.30
CA TYR A 116 -7.05 13.62 8.58
C TYR A 116 -5.90 14.63 8.44
N ALA A 117 -5.73 15.45 9.46
CA ALA A 117 -4.66 16.44 9.53
C ALA A 117 -3.36 15.81 10.04
N ARG A 118 -2.22 16.36 9.60
CA ARG A 118 -0.90 16.01 10.12
C ARG A 118 -0.21 17.28 10.62
N PHE A 119 0.46 17.18 11.76
CA PHE A 119 1.24 18.30 12.28
C PHE A 119 2.35 18.68 11.29
N ASP A 120 2.41 19.96 10.92
CA ASP A 120 3.42 20.53 10.03
C ASP A 120 3.55 19.82 8.66
N LYS A 121 2.48 19.19 8.19
CA LYS A 121 2.40 18.52 6.89
C LYS A 121 1.03 18.74 6.26
N PRO A 122 0.90 18.60 4.93
CA PRO A 122 -0.42 18.65 4.30
C PRO A 122 -1.33 17.55 4.84
N ASP A 123 -2.63 17.82 4.80
CA ASP A 123 -3.66 16.87 5.15
C ASP A 123 -3.61 15.66 4.21
N VAL A 124 -4.14 14.54 4.68
CA VAL A 124 -4.23 13.31 3.90
C VAL A 124 -5.68 13.03 3.60
N GLN A 125 -5.99 12.87 2.31
CA GLN A 125 -7.24 12.31 1.85
C GLN A 125 -7.06 10.81 1.70
N VAL A 126 -7.94 10.02 2.30
CA VAL A 126 -7.92 8.56 2.23
C VAL A 126 -9.15 8.06 1.52
N GLU A 127 -8.92 7.39 0.40
CA GLU A 127 -9.92 6.65 -0.35
C GLU A 127 -9.94 5.20 0.15
N THR A 128 -11.07 4.78 0.72
CA THR A 128 -11.32 3.40 1.12
C THR A 128 -12.02 2.70 -0.04
N LEU A 129 -11.44 1.61 -0.51
CA LEU A 129 -11.91 0.84 -1.65
C LEU A 129 -12.17 -0.61 -1.23
N TYR A 130 -13.14 -1.27 -1.84
CA TYR A 130 -13.43 -2.70 -1.64
C TYR A 130 -13.55 -3.43 -2.97
N LEU A 131 -13.23 -4.73 -3.02
CA LEU A 131 -13.33 -5.49 -4.28
C LEU A 131 -14.69 -6.19 -4.43
N THR A 132 -15.14 -6.88 -3.39
CA THR A 132 -16.38 -7.67 -3.37
C THR A 132 -17.17 -7.41 -2.09
N GLY A 133 -18.47 -7.65 -2.14
CA GLY A 133 -19.36 -7.53 -0.98
C GLY A 133 -20.20 -8.79 -0.84
N MET A 134 -20.30 -9.31 0.39
CA MET A 134 -21.19 -10.41 0.74
C MET A 134 -22.06 -9.99 1.93
N GLY A 135 -23.32 -9.65 1.66
CA GLY A 135 -24.22 -9.15 2.70
C GLY A 135 -23.75 -7.81 3.27
N LYS A 136 -23.27 -7.84 4.52
CA LYS A 136 -22.76 -6.68 5.27
C LYS A 136 -21.24 -6.61 5.33
N VAL A 137 -20.55 -7.50 4.63
CA VAL A 137 -19.09 -7.61 4.67
C VAL A 137 -18.52 -7.19 3.33
N LEU A 138 -17.65 -6.18 3.33
CA LEU A 138 -16.89 -5.75 2.16
C LEU A 138 -15.47 -6.30 2.26
N HIS A 139 -14.94 -6.90 1.19
CA HIS A 139 -13.61 -7.50 1.19
C HIS A 139 -13.00 -7.71 -0.22
N PRO A 140 -11.67 -7.82 -0.33
CA PRO A 140 -10.70 -7.15 0.54
C PRO A 140 -10.90 -5.62 0.50
N ILE A 141 -10.39 -4.94 1.53
CA ILE A 141 -10.37 -3.47 1.60
C ILE A 141 -8.96 -2.98 1.30
N LEU A 142 -8.87 -1.95 0.46
CA LEU A 142 -7.65 -1.21 0.14
C LEU A 142 -7.86 0.25 0.49
N GLU A 143 -6.94 0.83 1.23
CA GLU A 143 -6.97 2.25 1.59
C GLU A 143 -5.80 2.97 0.94
N ILE A 144 -6.10 4.04 0.22
CA ILE A 144 -5.12 4.88 -0.47
C ILE A 144 -5.22 6.30 0.09
N GLY A 145 -4.28 6.63 0.96
CA GLY A 145 -4.09 7.92 1.58
C GLY A 145 -3.00 8.73 0.89
N TYR A 146 -3.38 9.82 0.24
CA TYR A 146 -2.46 10.72 -0.45
C TYR A 146 -2.48 12.13 0.12
N ASP A 147 -1.31 12.76 0.06
CA ASP A 147 -1.07 14.13 0.50
C ASP A 147 -1.84 15.12 -0.37
N SER A 148 -2.64 16.01 0.22
CA SER A 148 -3.51 16.92 -0.53
C SER A 148 -2.77 17.99 -1.34
N ARG A 149 -1.45 18.14 -1.16
CA ARG A 149 -0.62 19.11 -1.87
C ARG A 149 0.17 18.47 -2.99
N ASN A 150 0.89 17.40 -2.68
CA ASN A 150 1.76 16.72 -3.65
C ASN A 150 1.07 15.56 -4.37
N MET A 151 -0.16 15.23 -3.96
CA MET A 151 -0.98 14.13 -4.47
C MET A 151 -0.35 12.75 -4.39
N SER A 152 0.76 12.59 -3.64
CA SER A 152 1.47 11.32 -3.52
C SER A 152 0.97 10.49 -2.33
N ASN A 153 0.95 9.17 -2.52
CA ASN A 153 0.60 8.21 -1.49
C ASN A 153 1.56 8.32 -0.30
N VAL A 154 1.00 8.59 0.88
CA VAL A 154 1.72 8.70 2.15
C VAL A 154 1.20 7.73 3.20
N ASP A 155 0.04 7.12 2.97
CA ASP A 155 -0.59 6.14 3.83
C ASP A 155 -1.31 5.13 2.95
N VAL A 156 -0.91 3.86 2.99
CA VAL A 156 -1.57 2.80 2.25
C VAL A 156 -1.88 1.64 3.17
N GLY A 157 -3.14 1.23 3.20
CA GLY A 157 -3.67 0.25 4.15
C GLY A 157 -4.38 -0.89 3.46
N ARG A 158 -4.43 -2.04 4.12
CA ARG A 158 -5.27 -3.17 3.71
C ARG A 158 -5.96 -3.77 4.92
N ALA A 159 -7.27 -3.96 4.82
CA ALA A 159 -8.02 -4.79 5.74
C ALA A 159 -8.55 -6.03 5.02
N ARG A 160 -8.65 -7.14 5.76
CA ARG A 160 -9.29 -8.35 5.24
C ARG A 160 -10.77 -8.12 4.98
N ALA A 161 -11.43 -7.36 5.85
CA ALA A 161 -12.86 -7.08 5.74
C ALA A 161 -13.24 -5.78 6.46
N LEU A 162 -14.33 -5.17 6.00
CA LEU A 162 -15.10 -4.15 6.68
C LEU A 162 -16.49 -4.71 6.97
N SER A 163 -16.87 -4.76 8.26
CA SER A 163 -18.22 -5.13 8.68
C SER A 163 -19.06 -3.89 8.87
N LEU A 164 -20.25 -3.87 8.27
CA LEU A 164 -21.20 -2.76 8.34
C LEU A 164 -22.27 -3.03 9.41
N ASP A 165 -22.40 -2.12 10.39
CA ASP A 165 -23.29 -2.32 11.54
C ASP A 165 -24.72 -1.80 11.28
N ASN A 166 -24.90 -0.91 10.30
CA ASN A 166 -26.13 -0.11 10.16
C ASN A 166 -27.21 -0.68 9.23
N LYS A 167 -27.23 -1.99 8.94
CA LYS A 167 -28.32 -2.60 8.16
C LYS A 167 -29.00 -3.75 8.92
N PRO A 168 -30.32 -3.97 8.79
CA PRO A 168 -30.95 -5.23 9.19
C PRO A 168 -30.27 -6.45 8.56
N ASP A 169 -30.25 -7.61 9.24
CA ASP A 169 -29.59 -8.85 8.74
C ASP A 169 -30.08 -9.33 7.37
N HIS A 170 -31.19 -8.77 6.87
CA HIS A 170 -31.86 -9.19 5.64
C HIS A 170 -31.65 -8.21 4.46
N THR A 171 -30.92 -7.11 4.62
CA THR A 171 -30.65 -6.16 3.54
C THR A 171 -29.18 -6.14 3.16
N GLN A 172 -28.88 -6.53 1.91
CA GLN A 172 -27.54 -6.38 1.34
C GLN A 172 -27.23 -4.88 1.17
N TRP A 173 -25.99 -4.49 1.43
CA TRP A 173 -25.50 -3.17 1.03
C TRP A 173 -25.31 -3.12 -0.48
N GLN A 174 -25.77 -2.04 -1.12
CA GLN A 174 -25.66 -1.80 -2.55
C GLN A 174 -24.71 -0.63 -2.82
N PRO A 175 -23.89 -0.69 -3.89
CA PRO A 175 -23.04 0.43 -4.27
C PRO A 175 -23.83 1.74 -4.43
N GLY A 176 -23.38 2.80 -3.75
CA GLY A 176 -24.04 4.11 -3.75
C GLY A 176 -24.92 4.39 -2.54
N GLU A 177 -25.21 3.40 -1.70
CA GLU A 177 -25.82 3.63 -0.40
C GLU A 177 -24.79 4.21 0.59
N PRO A 178 -25.21 5.09 1.52
CA PRO A 178 -24.34 5.56 2.59
C PRO A 178 -23.76 4.37 3.35
N LEU A 179 -22.44 4.30 3.42
CA LEU A 179 -21.81 3.42 4.39
C LEU A 179 -22.20 3.94 5.77
N GLY A 180 -22.77 3.08 6.59
CA GLY A 180 -23.01 3.41 7.98
C GLY A 180 -21.72 3.38 8.81
N ALA A 181 -21.89 3.34 10.12
CA ALA A 181 -20.80 3.05 11.04
C ALA A 181 -20.40 1.56 10.96
N GLY A 182 -19.15 1.27 11.32
CA GLY A 182 -18.65 -0.10 11.38
C GLY A 182 -17.27 -0.23 12.02
N GLY A 183 -16.72 -1.43 11.94
CA GLY A 183 -15.35 -1.76 12.40
C GLY A 183 -14.43 -2.09 11.23
N LEU A 184 -13.29 -1.41 11.14
CA LEU A 184 -12.22 -1.73 10.19
C LEU A 184 -10.99 -2.23 10.95
N SER A 185 -10.60 -3.48 10.68
CA SER A 185 -9.34 -4.03 11.17
C SER A 185 -8.30 -4.06 10.05
N LEU A 186 -7.38 -3.09 10.07
CA LEU A 186 -6.28 -3.07 9.12
C LEU A 186 -5.33 -4.23 9.43
N SER A 187 -5.26 -5.18 8.50
CA SER A 187 -4.31 -6.29 8.51
C SER A 187 -2.89 -5.87 8.12
N MET A 188 -2.75 -4.73 7.45
CA MET A 188 -1.46 -4.11 7.21
C MET A 188 -1.60 -2.64 6.83
N GLN A 189 -0.58 -1.85 7.17
CA GLN A 189 -0.48 -0.45 6.79
C GLN A 189 0.98 -0.04 6.60
N ALA A 190 1.25 0.72 5.56
CA ALA A 190 2.54 1.37 5.30
C ALA A 190 2.35 2.89 5.25
N LYS A 191 3.19 3.64 5.96
CA LYS A 191 3.07 5.10 6.13
C LYS A 191 4.41 5.81 5.97
N LEU A 192 4.40 7.00 5.35
CA LEU A 192 5.53 7.93 5.33
C LEU A 192 5.37 9.02 6.41
N PRO A 193 6.45 9.45 7.08
CA PRO A 193 7.85 9.10 6.85
C PRO A 193 8.27 7.77 7.47
N HIS A 194 7.46 7.23 8.39
CA HIS A 194 7.62 5.91 9.00
C HIS A 194 6.26 5.31 9.35
N GLY A 195 6.21 3.97 9.33
CA GLY A 195 5.11 3.19 9.89
C GLY A 195 4.87 1.90 9.11
N ALA A 196 5.24 0.78 9.69
CA ALA A 196 4.88 -0.55 9.22
C ALA A 196 4.05 -1.22 10.32
N TRP A 197 2.78 -1.51 10.03
CA TRP A 197 1.85 -2.09 11.01
C TRP A 197 1.20 -3.32 10.41
N ARG A 198 1.06 -4.39 11.20
CA ARG A 198 0.45 -5.66 10.76
C ARG A 198 -0.89 -5.98 11.45
N SER A 199 -1.37 -5.12 12.36
CA SER A 199 -2.73 -5.23 12.94
C SER A 199 -3.08 -3.99 13.77
N VAL A 200 -4.14 -3.28 13.39
CA VAL A 200 -4.78 -2.21 14.20
C VAL A 200 -6.30 -2.31 14.06
N TRP A 201 -7.03 -2.24 15.18
CA TRP A 201 -8.47 -2.03 15.17
C TRP A 201 -8.77 -0.54 15.17
N THR A 202 -9.56 -0.08 14.21
CA THR A 202 -9.92 1.34 14.10
C THR A 202 -11.42 1.44 13.92
N ALA A 203 -12.05 2.36 14.65
CA ALA A 203 -13.44 2.70 14.40
C ALA A 203 -13.57 3.25 12.97
N PHE A 204 -14.51 2.72 12.20
CA PHE A 204 -14.80 3.21 10.84
C PHE A 204 -16.01 4.13 10.91
N ASN A 205 -15.73 5.43 10.76
CA ASN A 205 -16.74 6.47 10.59
C ASN A 205 -16.51 7.10 9.20
N PRO A 206 -17.44 6.91 8.26
CA PRO A 206 -17.33 7.44 6.91
C PRO A 206 -17.38 8.97 6.87
#